data_AF-A0A725GDV4-F1
#
_entry.id   AF-A0A725GDV4-F1
#
_cell.length_a   1.000
_cell.length_b   1.000
_cell.length_c   1.000
_cell.angle_alpha   90.00
_cell.angle_beta   90.00
_cell.angle_gamma   90.00
#
_symmetry.space_group_name_H-M   'P 1'
#
loop_
_entity.id
_entity.type
_entity.pdbx_description
1 polymer ?
#
loop_
_entity_poly.entity_id
_entity_poly.type
_entity_poly.pdbx_seq_one_letter_code
_entity_poly.pdbx_strand_id
1 'polypeptide(L)'
;HLAAPDPHSQYAQKESPTFTGTPKAPTPAAGNNTTQVATTAFVQAALTAIINGAPATLDTLKEIAVAINNDPKFSTTINNALALKAPLLSPALTGTPTAPTAAQSVNNTQIATTAFVKSAIAAMVGSAPAALDTLNELAAALGNDPNFATTMLNALAGKQPLDNTLTNLSGKDVAGL
;
A
#
# COMPACT_ATOMS: atom_id res chain seq x y z
N HIS A 1 -0.37 56.07 78.76
CA HIS A 1 -0.45 55.22 77.56
C HIS A 1 0.37 53.94 77.72
N LEU A 2 0.19 53.18 78.80
CA LEU A 2 0.88 51.90 79.01
C LEU A 2 -0.11 50.92 79.65
N ALA A 3 -0.72 50.06 78.81
CA ALA A 3 -1.34 48.77 79.18
C ALA A 3 -2.00 48.05 77.99
N ALA A 4 -2.41 48.74 76.92
CA ALA A 4 -3.06 48.10 75.78
C ALA A 4 -2.05 47.80 74.64
N PRO A 5 -1.96 46.56 74.13
CA PRO A 5 -1.09 46.18 73.01
C PRO A 5 -1.35 46.96 71.71
N ASP A 6 -2.57 47.50 71.54
CA ASP A 6 -2.96 48.34 70.41
C ASP A 6 -4.03 49.37 70.82
N PRO A 7 -3.64 50.57 71.30
CA PRO A 7 -4.58 51.57 71.81
C PRO A 7 -5.37 52.31 70.72
N HIS A 8 -5.16 51.98 69.44
CA HIS A 8 -5.78 52.66 68.30
C HIS A 8 -6.42 51.65 67.34
N SER A 9 -7.76 51.58 67.30
CA SER A 9 -8.52 50.68 66.41
C SER A 9 -8.44 51.02 64.92
N GLN A 10 -7.76 52.11 64.57
CA GLN A 10 -7.59 52.59 63.20
C GLN A 10 -6.41 51.93 62.45
N TYR A 11 -5.56 51.16 63.13
CA TYR A 11 -4.43 50.45 62.54
C TYR A 11 -4.72 48.96 62.35
N ALA A 12 -4.03 48.34 61.39
CA ALA A 12 -4.07 46.89 61.22
C ALA A 12 -3.32 46.18 62.36
N GLN A 13 -3.77 44.98 62.73
CA GLN A 13 -3.09 44.14 63.73
C GLN A 13 -1.64 43.85 63.31
N LYS A 14 -0.72 43.92 64.27
CA LYS A 14 0.72 43.66 64.02
C LYS A 14 0.99 42.22 63.57
N GLU A 15 0.30 41.27 64.17
CA GLU A 15 0.43 39.85 63.87
C GLU A 15 -0.77 39.39 63.03
N SER A 16 -0.49 38.77 61.88
CA SER A 16 -1.51 38.19 60.99
C SER A 16 -2.69 39.12 60.65
N PRO A 17 -2.43 40.34 60.13
CA PRO A 17 -3.52 41.24 59.75
C PRO A 17 -4.40 40.60 58.67
N THR A 18 -5.72 40.72 58.81
CA THR A 18 -6.67 40.45 57.72
C THR A 18 -6.90 41.75 56.94
N PHE A 19 -6.56 41.77 55.66
CA PHE A 19 -6.87 42.90 54.78
C PHE A 19 -8.26 42.74 54.16
N THR A 20 -9.06 43.81 54.15
CA THR A 20 -10.35 43.88 53.48
C THR A 20 -10.31 44.91 52.33
N GLY A 21 -11.26 44.85 51.39
CA GLY A 21 -11.26 45.73 50.22
C GLY A 21 -10.17 45.40 49.18
N THR A 22 -9.56 46.42 48.57
CA THR A 22 -8.50 46.29 47.55
C THR A 22 -7.17 46.86 48.06
N PRO A 23 -6.46 46.14 48.96
CA PRO A 23 -5.21 46.63 49.53
C PRO A 23 -4.15 46.89 48.44
N LYS A 24 -3.47 48.02 48.55
CA LYS A 24 -2.36 48.40 47.66
C LYS A 24 -1.04 48.16 48.39
N ALA A 25 -0.12 47.48 47.73
CA ALA A 25 1.27 47.34 48.17
C ALA A 25 2.20 47.80 47.03
N PRO A 26 3.43 48.26 47.33
CA PRO A 26 4.44 48.49 46.30
C PRO A 26 4.67 47.22 45.47
N THR A 27 4.74 47.35 44.14
CA THR A 27 5.05 46.22 43.25
C THR A 27 6.54 45.89 43.38
N PRO A 28 6.90 44.66 43.82
CA PRO A 28 8.30 44.27 43.87
C PRO A 28 8.95 44.27 42.48
N ALA A 29 10.26 44.51 42.42
CA ALA A 29 11.03 44.34 41.18
C ALA A 29 11.13 42.84 40.79
N ALA A 30 11.29 42.56 39.50
CA ALA A 30 11.49 41.20 39.01
C ALA A 30 12.70 40.53 39.69
N GLY A 31 12.57 39.24 40.02
CA GLY A 31 13.61 38.47 40.72
C GLY A 31 13.68 38.70 42.24
N ASN A 32 12.81 39.52 42.82
CA ASN A 32 12.73 39.68 44.27
C ASN A 32 12.32 38.35 44.95
N ASN A 33 13.09 37.92 45.94
CA ASN A 33 12.91 36.68 46.72
C ASN A 33 12.75 36.93 48.23
N THR A 34 12.35 38.14 48.61
CA THR A 34 12.12 38.53 50.01
C THR A 34 10.70 38.19 50.45
N THR A 35 10.37 38.47 51.71
CA THR A 35 9.04 38.27 52.28
C THR A 35 8.04 39.40 51.97
N GLN A 36 8.33 40.26 50.99
CA GLN A 36 7.40 41.30 50.53
C GLN A 36 6.11 40.71 49.97
N VAL A 37 5.01 41.47 50.08
CA VAL A 37 3.71 41.08 49.52
C VAL A 37 3.79 41.09 47.99
N ALA A 38 3.48 39.95 47.36
CA ALA A 38 3.36 39.86 45.92
C ALA A 38 2.08 40.57 45.45
N THR A 39 2.23 41.59 44.60
CA THR A 39 1.09 42.27 43.98
C THR A 39 0.61 41.53 42.74
N THR A 40 -0.65 41.74 42.34
CA THR A 40 -1.19 41.18 41.08
C THR A 40 -0.40 41.66 39.85
N ALA A 41 0.11 42.90 39.86
CA ALA A 41 0.98 43.42 38.82
C ALA A 41 2.32 42.66 38.71
N PHE A 42 2.93 42.29 39.84
CA PHE A 42 4.14 41.46 39.86
C PHE A 42 3.88 40.07 39.27
N VAL A 43 2.78 39.42 39.68
CA VAL A 43 2.40 38.10 39.17
C VAL A 43 2.10 38.14 37.67
N GLN A 44 1.36 39.16 37.21
CA GLN A 44 1.07 39.35 35.79
C GLN A 44 2.35 39.57 34.97
N ALA A 45 3.29 40.37 35.48
CA ALA A 45 4.57 40.59 34.82
C ALA A 45 5.41 39.31 34.75
N ALA A 46 5.45 38.52 35.84
CA ALA A 46 6.15 37.23 35.87
C ALA A 46 5.56 36.22 34.86
N LEU A 47 4.23 36.11 34.80
CA LEU A 47 3.54 35.24 33.84
C LEU A 47 3.82 35.68 32.39
N THR A 48 3.75 36.99 32.13
CA THR A 48 4.04 37.56 30.82
C THR A 48 5.50 37.30 30.40
N ALA A 49 6.44 37.39 31.34
CA ALA A 49 7.84 37.08 31.09
C ALA A 49 8.08 35.58 30.78
N ILE A 50 7.33 34.66 31.41
CA ILE A 50 7.38 33.23 31.09
C ILE A 50 6.87 32.98 29.66
N ILE A 51 5.74 33.59 29.30
CA ILE A 51 5.13 33.45 27.97
C ILE A 51 6.03 34.05 26.88
N ASN A 52 6.55 35.26 27.10
CA ASN A 52 7.45 35.97 26.18
C ASN A 52 8.91 35.51 26.25
N GLY A 53 9.27 34.66 27.22
CA GLY A 53 10.57 34.02 27.32
C GLY A 53 10.66 32.71 26.54
N ALA A 54 9.51 32.15 26.13
CA ALA A 54 9.42 30.96 25.30
C ALA A 54 9.01 31.18 23.81
N PRO A 55 9.16 32.35 23.17
CA PRO A 55 8.57 32.59 21.85
C PRO A 55 9.25 31.73 20.79
N ALA A 56 10.58 31.56 20.81
CA ALA A 56 11.26 30.71 19.84
C ALA A 56 10.99 29.22 20.04
N THR A 57 10.78 28.75 21.27
CA THR A 57 10.54 27.32 21.58
C THR A 57 9.08 26.91 21.48
N LEU A 58 8.13 27.82 21.79
CA LEU A 58 6.71 27.59 21.50
C LEU A 58 6.42 27.72 20.01
N ASP A 59 7.13 28.60 19.29
CA ASP A 59 7.00 28.71 17.83
C ASP A 59 7.48 27.41 17.17
N THR A 60 8.64 26.85 17.57
CA THR A 60 9.07 25.55 17.06
C THR A 60 8.11 24.41 17.42
N LEU A 61 7.54 24.39 18.63
CA LEU A 61 6.52 23.39 18.99
C LEU A 61 5.24 23.55 18.17
N LYS A 62 4.80 24.78 17.90
CA LYS A 62 3.65 25.08 17.05
C LYS A 62 3.92 24.68 15.61
N GLU A 63 5.10 25.00 15.07
CA GLU A 63 5.54 24.59 13.74
C GLU A 63 5.57 23.06 13.62
N ILE A 64 6.13 22.36 14.61
CA ILE A 64 6.14 20.89 14.64
C ILE A 64 4.71 20.35 14.68
N ALA A 65 3.86 20.87 15.57
CA ALA A 65 2.47 20.46 15.67
C ALA A 65 1.72 20.65 14.35
N VAL A 66 1.91 21.78 13.67
CA VAL A 66 1.34 22.03 12.34
C VAL A 66 1.92 21.10 11.28
N ALA A 67 3.24 20.85 11.29
CA ALA A 67 3.91 19.97 10.34
C ALA A 67 3.43 18.51 10.44
N ILE A 68 3.03 18.06 11.64
CA ILE A 68 2.40 16.74 11.85
C ILE A 68 0.86 16.80 11.82
N ASN A 69 0.28 17.89 11.30
CA ASN A 69 -1.17 18.09 11.18
C ASN A 69 -1.94 17.98 12.53
N ASN A 70 -1.30 18.40 13.61
CA ASN A 70 -1.80 18.28 14.99
C ASN A 70 -2.26 16.85 15.33
N ASP A 71 -1.63 15.82 14.75
CA ASP A 71 -2.04 14.43 14.95
C ASP A 71 -1.56 13.88 16.32
N PRO A 72 -2.46 13.67 17.30
CA PRO A 72 -2.08 13.11 18.61
C PRO A 72 -1.65 11.64 18.53
N LYS A 73 -1.89 10.96 17.40
CA LYS A 73 -1.55 9.55 17.14
C LYS A 73 -0.59 9.40 15.97
N PHE A 74 0.23 10.41 15.69
CA PHE A 74 1.16 10.44 14.55
C PHE A 74 1.91 9.12 14.33
N SER A 75 2.47 8.53 15.39
CA SER A 75 3.16 7.23 15.31
C SER A 75 2.25 6.11 14.79
N THR A 76 1.03 5.99 15.31
CA THR A 76 0.05 5.01 14.84
C THR A 76 -0.37 5.27 13.40
N THR A 77 -0.61 6.53 13.03
CA THR A 77 -0.96 6.93 11.66
C THR A 77 0.10 6.49 10.67
N ILE A 78 1.38 6.78 10.95
CA ILE A 78 2.51 6.38 10.11
C ILE A 78 2.66 4.85 10.07
N ASN A 79 2.55 4.16 11.19
CA ASN A 79 2.66 2.70 11.24
C ASN A 79 1.54 2.02 10.44
N ASN A 80 0.31 2.52 10.52
CA ASN A 80 -0.81 2.02 9.74
C ASN A 80 -0.60 2.25 8.24
N ALA A 81 -0.14 3.43 7.83
CA ALA A 81 0.16 3.74 6.43
C ALA A 81 1.29 2.85 5.88
N LEU A 82 2.30 2.54 6.70
CA LEU A 82 3.39 1.64 6.34
C LEU A 82 2.93 0.18 6.22
N ALA A 83 2.03 -0.27 7.10
CA ALA A 83 1.47 -1.62 7.07
C ALA A 83 0.65 -1.91 5.80
N LEU A 84 0.18 -0.88 5.08
CA LEU A 84 -0.50 -1.02 3.79
C LEU A 84 0.45 -1.17 2.60
N LYS A 85 1.76 -0.94 2.77
CA LYS A 85 2.73 -1.11 1.69
C LYS A 85 3.12 -2.59 1.54
N ALA A 86 3.36 -3.01 0.31
CA ALA A 86 3.86 -4.35 0.02
C ALA A 86 5.32 -4.51 0.51
N PRO A 87 5.73 -5.71 0.97
CA PRO A 87 7.13 -5.99 1.33
C PRO A 87 8.10 -5.74 0.17
N LEU A 88 9.31 -5.29 0.48
CA LEU A 88 10.36 -5.07 -0.53
C LEU A 88 10.86 -6.39 -1.15
N LEU A 89 11.01 -7.42 -0.31
CA LEU A 89 11.46 -8.74 -0.74
C LEU A 89 10.24 -9.63 -0.94
N SER A 90 10.07 -10.13 -2.16
CA SER A 90 9.06 -11.12 -2.52
C SER A 90 7.65 -10.79 -2.00
N PRO A 91 7.07 -9.63 -2.39
CA PRO A 91 5.73 -9.28 -1.97
C PRO A 91 4.71 -10.32 -2.43
N ALA A 92 3.91 -10.83 -1.50
CA ALA A 92 2.72 -11.61 -1.84
C ALA A 92 1.62 -10.64 -2.31
N LEU A 93 1.34 -10.64 -3.61
CA LEU A 93 0.25 -9.83 -4.18
C LEU A 93 -1.07 -10.61 -4.09
N THR A 94 -2.12 -9.98 -3.56
CA THR A 94 -3.46 -10.55 -3.46
C THR A 94 -4.48 -9.69 -4.24
N GLY A 95 -5.67 -10.23 -4.50
CA GLY A 95 -6.69 -9.56 -5.31
C GLY A 95 -6.34 -9.53 -6.80
N THR A 96 -6.61 -8.41 -7.48
CA THR A 96 -6.29 -8.20 -8.90
C THR A 96 -5.29 -7.05 -9.08
N PRO A 97 -3.97 -7.30 -8.89
CA PRO A 97 -2.95 -6.29 -9.08
C PRO A 97 -2.99 -5.72 -10.51
N THR A 98 -2.86 -4.40 -10.62
CA THR A 98 -2.71 -3.73 -11.91
C THR A 98 -1.26 -3.35 -12.13
N ALA A 99 -0.79 -3.45 -13.36
CA ALA A 99 0.50 -2.96 -13.80
C ALA A 99 0.35 -2.37 -15.21
N PRO A 100 1.17 -1.39 -15.60
CA PRO A 100 1.17 -0.88 -16.97
C PRO A 100 1.47 -1.98 -17.98
N THR A 101 0.73 -2.02 -19.08
CA THR A 101 1.01 -2.94 -20.21
C THR A 101 2.22 -2.42 -20.99
N ALA A 102 3.30 -3.20 -21.00
CA ALA A 102 4.50 -2.89 -21.76
C ALA A 102 4.23 -2.98 -23.29
N ALA A 103 5.05 -2.29 -24.08
CA ALA A 103 5.11 -2.54 -25.52
C ALA A 103 5.71 -3.92 -25.80
N GLN A 104 5.29 -4.57 -26.89
CA GLN A 104 5.71 -5.94 -27.26
C GLN A 104 7.22 -6.11 -27.47
N SER A 105 7.96 -5.02 -27.71
CA SER A 105 9.41 -5.03 -27.92
C SER A 105 10.22 -4.96 -26.62
N VAL A 106 9.58 -4.76 -25.46
CA VAL A 106 10.27 -4.61 -24.18
C VAL A 106 10.82 -5.96 -23.70
N ASN A 107 12.10 -5.98 -23.32
CA ASN A 107 12.84 -7.19 -22.92
C ASN A 107 13.64 -7.00 -21.61
N ASN A 108 13.00 -6.41 -20.59
CA ASN A 108 13.59 -6.17 -19.28
C ASN A 108 12.79 -6.87 -18.17
N THR A 109 13.05 -6.52 -16.91
CA THR A 109 12.43 -7.14 -15.73
C THR A 109 11.04 -6.58 -15.37
N GLN A 110 10.39 -5.84 -16.28
CA GLN A 110 9.03 -5.35 -16.06
C GLN A 110 8.03 -6.52 -15.96
N ILE A 111 6.99 -6.35 -15.12
CA ILE A 111 5.91 -7.32 -14.98
C ILE A 111 5.17 -7.47 -16.32
N ALA A 112 5.08 -8.71 -16.81
CA ALA A 112 4.22 -9.05 -17.95
C ALA A 112 2.75 -9.08 -17.50
N THR A 113 1.95 -8.14 -18.00
CA THR A 113 0.50 -8.11 -17.75
C THR A 113 -0.23 -9.19 -18.56
N THR A 114 -1.43 -9.57 -18.13
CA THR A 114 -2.29 -10.50 -18.89
C THR A 114 -2.63 -9.96 -20.28
N ALA A 115 -2.77 -8.64 -20.44
CA ALA A 115 -2.97 -7.99 -21.74
C ALA A 115 -1.77 -8.17 -22.68
N PHE A 116 -0.54 -7.96 -22.18
CA PHE A 116 0.70 -8.21 -22.93
C PHE A 116 0.77 -9.66 -23.44
N VAL A 117 0.53 -10.63 -22.56
CA VAL A 117 0.57 -12.06 -22.92
C VAL A 117 -0.50 -12.41 -23.96
N LYS A 118 -1.73 -11.91 -23.79
CA LYS A 118 -2.81 -12.10 -24.79
C LYS A 118 -2.41 -11.56 -26.16
N SER A 119 -1.85 -10.35 -26.22
CA SER A 119 -1.38 -9.75 -27.47
C SER A 119 -0.22 -10.51 -28.09
N ALA A 120 0.73 -11.00 -27.28
CA ALA A 120 1.86 -11.80 -27.77
C ALA A 120 1.41 -13.12 -28.39
N ILE A 121 0.49 -13.83 -27.74
CA ILE A 121 -0.07 -15.09 -28.26
C ILE A 121 -0.87 -14.82 -29.54
N ALA A 122 -1.70 -13.79 -29.56
CA ALA A 122 -2.47 -13.43 -30.76
C ALA A 122 -1.55 -13.10 -31.94
N ALA A 123 -0.46 -12.36 -31.70
CA ALA A 123 0.53 -12.08 -32.74
C ALA A 123 1.24 -13.36 -33.23
N MET A 124 1.61 -14.26 -32.33
CA MET A 124 2.22 -15.56 -32.69
C MET A 124 1.28 -16.40 -33.57
N VAL A 125 0.02 -16.56 -33.17
CA VAL A 125 -0.99 -17.30 -33.93
C VAL A 125 -1.27 -16.63 -35.28
N GLY A 126 -1.40 -15.29 -35.28
CA GLY A 126 -1.62 -14.50 -36.48
C GLY A 126 -0.44 -14.47 -37.46
N SER A 127 0.75 -14.92 -37.04
CA SER A 127 1.92 -15.03 -37.90
C SER A 127 1.92 -16.30 -38.76
N ALA A 128 1.04 -17.27 -38.49
CA ALA A 128 0.99 -18.56 -39.17
C ALA A 128 -0.40 -18.95 -39.75
N PRO A 129 -1.17 -18.03 -40.39
CA PRO A 129 -2.53 -18.33 -40.83
C PRO A 129 -2.58 -19.45 -41.88
N ALA A 130 -1.67 -19.42 -42.87
CA ALA A 130 -1.61 -20.45 -43.92
C ALA A 130 -1.21 -21.83 -43.37
N ALA A 131 -0.34 -21.89 -42.35
CA ALA A 131 0.04 -23.16 -41.74
C ALA A 131 -1.08 -23.73 -40.87
N LEU A 132 -1.87 -22.89 -40.19
CA LEU A 132 -3.06 -23.33 -39.46
C LEU A 132 -4.14 -23.84 -40.42
N ASP A 133 -4.29 -23.17 -41.57
CA ASP A 133 -5.20 -23.59 -42.63
C ASP A 133 -4.79 -24.94 -43.22
N THR A 134 -3.51 -25.14 -43.57
CA THR A 134 -3.03 -26.42 -44.11
C THR A 134 -3.19 -27.58 -43.14
N LEU A 135 -3.01 -27.36 -41.84
CA LEU A 135 -3.26 -28.37 -40.81
C LEU A 135 -4.75 -28.72 -40.71
N ASN A 136 -5.63 -27.73 -40.84
CA ASN A 136 -7.08 -27.94 -40.85
C ASN A 136 -7.53 -28.71 -42.12
N GLU A 137 -7.00 -28.33 -43.29
CA GLU A 137 -7.25 -29.03 -44.55
C GLU A 137 -6.75 -30.48 -44.50
N LEU A 138 -5.55 -30.72 -43.95
CA LEU A 138 -5.02 -32.06 -43.80
C LEU A 138 -5.86 -32.90 -42.83
N ALA A 139 -6.27 -32.33 -41.69
CA ALA A 139 -7.15 -33.01 -40.75
C ALA A 139 -8.48 -33.41 -41.42
N ALA A 140 -9.08 -32.50 -42.20
CA ALA A 140 -10.29 -32.78 -42.97
C ALA A 140 -10.06 -33.83 -44.07
N ALA A 141 -8.95 -33.76 -44.81
CA ALA A 141 -8.59 -34.72 -45.86
C ALA A 141 -8.36 -36.13 -45.30
N LEU A 142 -7.89 -36.24 -44.06
CA LEU A 142 -7.76 -37.50 -43.32
C LEU A 142 -9.05 -37.92 -42.59
N GLY A 143 -10.17 -37.23 -42.85
CA GLY A 143 -11.48 -37.55 -42.29
C GLY A 143 -11.63 -37.26 -40.80
N ASN A 144 -10.79 -36.38 -40.24
CA ASN A 144 -10.71 -36.13 -38.79
C ASN A 144 -10.55 -37.41 -37.96
N ASP A 145 -9.87 -38.43 -38.49
CA ASP A 145 -9.72 -39.74 -37.87
C ASP A 145 -8.47 -39.81 -36.98
N PRO A 146 -8.60 -39.89 -35.64
CA PRO A 146 -7.46 -40.02 -34.73
C PRO A 146 -6.68 -41.32 -34.93
N ASN A 147 -7.30 -42.34 -35.53
CA ASN A 147 -6.72 -43.65 -35.81
C ASN A 147 -6.53 -43.88 -37.32
N PHE A 148 -6.35 -42.80 -38.11
CA PHE A 148 -6.25 -42.87 -39.57
C PHE A 148 -5.36 -44.01 -40.08
N ALA A 149 -4.18 -44.20 -39.48
CA ALA A 149 -3.26 -45.28 -39.84
C ALA A 149 -3.88 -46.69 -39.64
N THR A 150 -4.57 -46.92 -38.53
CA THR A 150 -5.27 -48.18 -38.24
C THR A 150 -6.46 -48.37 -39.17
N THR A 151 -7.25 -47.32 -39.41
CA THR A 151 -8.38 -47.35 -40.35
C THR A 151 -7.91 -47.72 -41.74
N MET A 152 -6.84 -47.09 -42.24
CA MET A 152 -6.23 -47.41 -43.51
C MET A 152 -5.65 -48.84 -43.54
N LEU A 153 -5.00 -49.28 -42.47
CA LEU A 153 -4.50 -50.66 -42.36
C LEU A 153 -5.63 -51.69 -42.45
N ASN A 154 -6.73 -51.48 -41.73
CA ASN A 154 -7.90 -52.35 -41.76
C ASN A 154 -8.56 -52.35 -43.16
N ALA A 155 -8.69 -51.16 -43.77
CA ALA A 155 -9.22 -51.04 -45.13
C ALA A 155 -8.35 -51.81 -46.13
N LEU A 156 -7.02 -51.69 -46.06
CA LEU A 156 -6.08 -52.41 -46.93
C LEU A 156 -6.06 -53.92 -46.66
N ALA A 157 -6.11 -54.35 -45.39
CA ALA A 157 -6.20 -55.76 -45.03
C ALA A 157 -7.47 -56.41 -45.61
N GLY A 158 -8.55 -55.63 -45.73
CA GLY A 158 -9.77 -56.02 -46.41
C GLY A 158 -9.77 -55.80 -47.93
N LYS A 159 -8.71 -55.27 -48.58
CA LYS A 159 -8.64 -55.06 -50.05
C LYS A 159 -8.10 -56.26 -50.83
N GLN A 160 -7.69 -57.30 -50.12
CA GLN A 160 -7.65 -58.65 -50.64
C GLN A 160 -8.79 -59.51 -50.01
N PRO A 161 -10.09 -59.13 -50.11
CA PRO A 161 -11.13 -59.91 -49.46
C PRO A 161 -11.57 -61.02 -50.43
N LEU A 162 -11.30 -62.28 -50.08
CA LEU A 162 -12.18 -63.45 -50.30
C LEU A 162 -12.87 -63.61 -51.68
N ASP A 163 -12.40 -62.97 -52.74
CA ASP A 163 -12.78 -63.32 -54.10
C ASP A 163 -12.08 -64.62 -54.36
N ASN A 164 -12.82 -65.73 -54.25
CA ASN A 164 -12.25 -67.06 -54.40
C ASN A 164 -11.42 -67.17 -55.68
N THR A 165 -11.78 -66.47 -56.75
CA THR A 165 -11.03 -66.46 -58.00
C THR A 165 -9.68 -65.76 -57.85
N LEU A 166 -9.60 -64.52 -57.33
CA LEU A 166 -8.33 -63.82 -57.11
C LEU A 166 -7.47 -64.49 -56.03
N THR A 167 -8.07 -65.02 -54.97
CA THR A 167 -7.37 -65.81 -53.94
C THR A 167 -6.76 -67.07 -54.57
N ASN A 168 -7.52 -67.79 -55.38
CA ASN A 168 -7.04 -68.99 -56.08
C ASN A 168 -5.97 -68.67 -57.14
N LEU A 169 -6.03 -67.50 -57.78
CA LEU A 169 -5.06 -67.06 -58.79
C LEU A 169 -3.75 -66.54 -58.19
N SER A 170 -3.79 -65.91 -57.00
CA SER A 170 -2.63 -65.29 -56.36
C SER A 170 -1.48 -66.26 -56.00
N GLY A 171 -1.76 -67.56 -55.99
CA GLY A 171 -0.78 -68.63 -55.71
C GLY A 171 -0.43 -69.52 -56.90
N LYS A 172 -0.93 -69.22 -58.11
CA LYS A 172 -0.66 -70.04 -59.31
C LYS A 172 0.30 -69.35 -60.27
N ASP A 173 1.19 -70.14 -60.86
CA ASP A 173 2.03 -69.72 -61.97
C ASP A 173 1.28 -69.80 -63.31
N VAL A 174 1.93 -69.36 -64.40
CA VAL A 174 1.34 -69.32 -65.75
C VAL A 174 0.84 -70.69 -66.22
N ALA A 175 1.37 -71.79 -65.68
CA ALA A 175 0.95 -73.14 -66.03
C ALA A 175 -0.34 -73.59 -65.30
N GLY A 176 -0.73 -72.90 -64.21
CA GLY A 176 -1.88 -73.23 -63.38
C GLY A 176 -3.14 -72.38 -63.61
N LEU A 177 -3.06 -71.37 -64.46
CA LEU A 177 -4.17 -70.52 -64.96
C LEU A 177 -4.98 -71.25 -66.04
#